data_AF-A0AB39TW95-F1
#
_entry.id   AF-A0AB39TW95-F1
#
_cell.length_a   1.000
_cell.length_b   1.000
_cell.length_c   1.000
_cell.angle_alpha   90.00
_cell.angle_beta   90.00
_cell.angle_gamma   90.00
#
_symmetry.space_group_name_H-M   'P 1'
#
loop_
_entity.id
_entity.type
_entity.pdbx_description
1 polymer ?
#
loop_
_entity_poly.entity_id
_entity_poly.type
_entity_poly.pdbx_seq_one_letter_code
_entity_poly.pdbx_strand_id
1 'polypeptide(L)'
;MLQGAHITLRARHEADVPVLQAELYDDVETRARADSRPWRPVPPGAAHSPYAVSGPSPEVACFSVVETATGELAGEALLWGIDAHNRTAHLGISLRPGHRGRGLAVDTVRVLCHYGFVVLGLHRLQLETLADNTPMLRAAAGAGFTVEGTLRRSAWVYGAFVDEVVLGLLAEEHRQH
;
A
#
# COMPACT_ATOMS: atom_id res chain seq x y z
N MET A 1 14.15 -7.22 -7.59
CA MET A 1 13.23 -6.13 -7.99
C MET A 1 12.06 -6.79 -8.69
N LEU A 2 10.84 -6.37 -8.40
CA LEU A 2 9.63 -6.90 -9.04
C LEU A 2 9.15 -5.88 -10.05
N GLN A 3 8.91 -6.29 -11.29
CA GLN A 3 8.61 -5.39 -12.39
C GLN A 3 7.12 -5.46 -12.73
N GLY A 4 6.50 -4.29 -12.86
CA GLY A 4 5.20 -4.09 -13.50
C GLY A 4 5.36 -3.48 -14.90
N ALA A 5 4.25 -3.05 -15.48
CA ALA A 5 4.26 -2.39 -16.79
C ALA A 5 4.87 -0.98 -16.75
N HIS A 6 4.68 -0.26 -15.65
CA HIS A 6 5.04 1.14 -15.45
C HIS A 6 5.82 1.37 -14.16
N ILE A 7 5.79 0.43 -13.21
CA ILE A 7 6.52 0.54 -11.95
C ILE A 7 7.52 -0.59 -11.76
N THR A 8 8.45 -0.37 -10.84
CA THR A 8 9.31 -1.39 -10.26
C THR A 8 9.24 -1.31 -8.74
N LEU A 9 8.96 -2.43 -8.08
CA LEU A 9 9.09 -2.56 -6.62
C LEU A 9 10.50 -3.02 -6.27
N ARG A 10 11.12 -2.31 -5.33
CA ARG A 10 12.42 -2.68 -4.78
C ARG A 10 12.45 -2.50 -3.27
N ALA A 11 13.45 -3.09 -2.64
CA ALA A 11 13.75 -2.80 -1.25
C ALA A 11 13.92 -1.29 -1.05
N ARG A 12 13.46 -0.80 0.11
CA ARG A 12 13.60 0.60 0.48
C ARG A 12 15.07 0.91 0.75
N HIS A 13 15.54 2.03 0.22
CA HIS A 13 16.88 2.55 0.46
C HIS A 13 16.81 3.71 1.44
N GLU A 14 17.90 3.98 2.16
CA GLU A 14 17.99 5.11 3.10
C GLU A 14 17.67 6.46 2.42
N ALA A 15 18.05 6.61 1.14
CA ALA A 15 17.76 7.81 0.36
C ALA A 15 16.27 8.03 0.05
N ASP A 16 15.43 6.98 0.13
CA ASP A 16 13.99 7.11 -0.12
C ASP A 16 13.26 7.71 1.09
N VAL A 17 13.75 7.42 2.30
CA VAL A 17 13.12 7.78 3.57
C VAL A 17 12.78 9.27 3.68
N PRO A 18 13.71 10.22 3.45
CA PRO A 18 13.40 11.64 3.56
C PRO A 18 12.35 12.10 2.53
N VAL A 19 12.32 11.51 1.33
CA VAL A 19 11.34 11.84 0.28
C VAL A 19 9.95 11.34 0.66
N LEU A 20 9.84 10.09 1.10
CA LEU A 20 8.56 9.52 1.55
C LEU A 20 8.03 10.27 2.79
N GLN A 21 8.91 10.61 3.73
CA GLN A 21 8.55 11.39 4.91
C GLN A 21 7.93 12.74 4.50
N ALA A 22 8.65 13.52 3.69
CA ALA A 22 8.22 14.86 3.29
C ALA A 22 6.93 14.87 2.47
N GLU A 23 6.76 13.90 1.55
CA GLU A 23 5.64 13.94 0.60
C GLU A 23 4.45 13.05 0.96
N LEU A 24 4.60 12.10 1.89
CA LEU A 24 3.52 11.18 2.28
C LEU A 24 3.17 11.26 3.77
N TYR A 25 4.16 11.43 4.66
CA TYR A 25 3.88 11.48 6.10
C TYR A 25 3.57 12.90 6.59
N ASP A 26 4.32 13.89 6.11
CA ASP A 26 4.18 15.28 6.55
C ASP A 26 2.96 15.98 5.90
N ASP A 27 2.41 15.41 4.84
CA ASP A 27 1.03 15.69 4.41
C ASP A 27 0.04 15.05 5.39
N VAL A 28 -0.19 15.75 6.50
CA VAL A 28 -1.07 15.30 7.59
C VAL A 28 -2.49 15.01 7.07
N GLU A 29 -2.95 15.75 6.06
CA GLU A 29 -4.27 15.55 5.46
C GLU A 29 -4.38 14.20 4.79
N THR A 30 -3.52 13.94 3.82
CA THR A 30 -3.47 12.64 3.17
C THR A 30 -3.19 11.53 4.17
N ARG A 31 -2.26 11.75 5.12
CA ARG A 31 -1.81 10.71 6.05
C ARG A 31 -2.90 10.25 7.00
N ALA A 32 -3.72 11.16 7.54
CA ALA A 32 -4.83 10.79 8.42
C ALA A 32 -5.98 10.08 7.69
N ARG A 33 -6.02 10.13 6.34
CA ARG A 33 -6.94 9.32 5.53
C ARG A 33 -6.37 7.95 5.14
N ALA A 34 -5.05 7.79 5.21
CA ALA A 34 -4.34 6.63 4.66
C ALA A 34 -3.81 5.65 5.72
N ASP A 35 -3.82 6.01 7.00
CA ASP A 35 -3.37 5.15 8.11
C ASP A 35 -4.43 5.13 9.23
N SER A 36 -4.63 3.97 9.83
CA SER A 36 -5.56 3.78 10.95
C SER A 36 -4.99 4.28 12.29
N ARG A 37 -3.68 4.57 12.35
CA ARG A 37 -3.00 5.12 13.53
C ARG A 37 -3.01 6.64 13.48
N PRO A 38 -3.09 7.31 14.65
CA PRO A 38 -3.01 8.76 14.69
C PRO A 38 -1.67 9.24 14.16
N TRP A 39 -1.70 10.30 13.34
CA TRP A 39 -0.50 11.02 12.96
C TRP A 39 0.20 11.58 14.20
N ARG A 40 1.53 11.54 14.20
CA ARG A 40 2.37 12.12 15.26
C ARG A 40 3.50 12.90 14.60
N PRO A 41 3.95 14.02 15.18
CA PRO A 41 5.12 14.71 14.65
C PRO A 41 6.35 13.80 14.79
N VAL A 42 7.06 13.57 13.69
CA VAL A 42 8.31 12.82 13.66
C VAL A 42 9.44 13.80 13.31
N PRO A 43 10.42 14.02 14.20
CA PRO A 43 11.56 14.89 13.88
C PRO A 43 12.39 14.32 12.71
N PRO A 44 12.98 15.18 11.85
CA PRO A 44 13.91 14.73 10.82
C PRO A 44 15.05 13.90 11.42
N GLY A 45 15.36 12.75 10.80
CA GLY A 45 16.42 11.85 11.27
C GLY A 45 16.08 11.02 12.50
N ALA A 46 14.85 11.09 13.03
CA ALA A 46 14.41 10.19 14.09
C ALA A 46 14.32 8.75 13.57
N ALA A 47 14.81 7.79 14.35
CA ALA A 47 14.76 6.36 14.05
C ALA A 47 13.33 5.77 14.01
N HIS A 48 12.30 6.61 14.18
CA HIS A 48 10.89 6.20 14.30
C HIS A 48 10.03 6.67 13.12
N SER A 49 10.65 7.09 12.01
CA SER A 49 9.89 7.27 10.77
C SER A 49 9.20 5.95 10.41
N PRO A 50 7.92 5.96 10.01
CA PRO A 50 7.27 4.76 9.49
C PRO A 50 7.91 4.28 8.18
N TYR A 51 8.76 5.11 7.57
CA TYR A 51 9.50 4.78 6.37
C TYR A 51 10.92 4.30 6.62
N ALA A 52 11.38 4.26 7.87
CA ALA A 52 12.73 3.80 8.19
C ALA A 52 13.05 2.45 7.53
N VAL A 53 14.28 2.29 7.04
CA VAL A 53 14.73 1.02 6.48
C VAL A 53 14.78 -0.01 7.61
N SER A 54 14.03 -1.10 7.44
CA SER A 54 14.03 -2.22 8.36
C SER A 54 14.63 -3.46 7.70
N GLY A 55 15.17 -4.37 8.52
CA GLY A 55 15.52 -5.70 8.07
C GLY A 55 14.29 -6.50 7.60
N PRO A 56 14.51 -7.66 6.97
CA PRO A 56 13.42 -8.54 6.56
C PRO A 56 12.58 -8.97 7.78
N SER A 57 11.26 -9.02 7.60
CA SER A 57 10.29 -9.47 8.61
C SER A 57 9.40 -10.55 8.00
N PRO A 58 9.04 -11.61 8.76
CA PRO A 58 8.06 -12.59 8.31
C PRO A 58 6.64 -12.02 8.27
N GLU A 59 6.36 -10.94 9.01
CA GLU A 59 5.01 -10.38 9.17
C GLU A 59 4.73 -9.20 8.24
N VAL A 60 5.78 -8.57 7.71
CA VAL A 60 5.71 -7.33 6.92
C VAL A 60 6.74 -7.33 5.80
N ALA A 61 6.34 -6.91 4.61
CA ALA A 61 7.22 -6.66 3.48
C ALA A 61 6.96 -5.24 2.94
N CYS A 62 7.95 -4.37 3.05
CA CYS A 62 7.88 -2.98 2.57
C CYS A 62 8.71 -2.78 1.31
N PHE A 63 8.16 -2.01 0.37
CA PHE A 63 8.78 -1.69 -0.90
C PHE A 63 8.76 -0.19 -1.18
N SER A 64 9.80 0.28 -1.86
CA SER A 64 9.76 1.53 -2.61
C SER A 64 9.20 1.25 -3.99
N VAL A 65 8.24 2.07 -4.42
CA VAL A 65 7.67 2.06 -5.77
C VAL A 65 8.47 3.04 -6.61
N VAL A 66 9.03 2.58 -7.72
CA VAL A 66 9.80 3.41 -8.65
C VAL A 66 9.09 3.44 -9.99
N GLU A 67 8.89 4.61 -10.60
CA GLU A 67 8.40 4.68 -11.97
C GLU A 67 9.49 4.20 -12.94
N THR A 68 9.19 3.17 -13.72
CA THR A 68 10.17 2.50 -14.60
C THR A 68 10.70 3.45 -15.68
N ALA A 69 9.87 4.35 -16.20
CA ALA A 69 10.24 5.26 -17.29
C ALA A 69 11.26 6.33 -16.87
N THR A 70 11.18 6.80 -15.62
CA THR A 70 11.96 7.94 -15.12
C THR A 70 13.02 7.53 -14.10
N GLY A 71 12.85 6.37 -13.46
CA GLY A 71 13.65 5.97 -12.30
C GLY A 71 13.31 6.73 -11.02
N GLU A 72 12.28 7.58 -11.04
CA GLU A 72 11.88 8.38 -9.89
C GLU A 72 11.13 7.53 -8.85
N LEU A 73 11.37 7.80 -7.58
CA LEU A 73 10.63 7.20 -6.48
C LEU A 73 9.17 7.67 -6.57
N ALA A 74 8.24 6.80 -6.94
CA ALA A 74 6.83 7.14 -7.09
C ALA A 74 6.04 7.05 -5.77
N GLY A 75 6.53 6.29 -4.78
CA GLY A 75 5.87 6.13 -3.49
C GLY A 75 6.29 4.86 -2.75
N GLU A 76 5.38 4.32 -1.95
CA GLU A 76 5.56 3.05 -1.24
C GLU A 76 4.44 2.05 -1.49
N ALA A 77 4.76 0.80 -1.21
CA ALA A 77 3.88 -0.35 -1.27
C ALA A 77 4.28 -1.32 -0.15
N LEU A 78 3.31 -1.97 0.49
CA LEU A 78 3.60 -2.94 1.53
C LEU A 78 2.57 -4.06 1.61
N LEU A 79 3.04 -5.21 2.13
CA LEU A 79 2.20 -6.24 2.73
C LEU A 79 2.42 -6.23 4.24
N TRP A 80 1.36 -6.38 5.03
CA TRP A 80 1.45 -6.55 6.48
C TRP A 80 0.44 -7.58 6.99
N GLY A 81 0.63 -8.01 8.25
CA GLY A 81 -0.22 -9.06 8.83
C GLY A 81 -0.07 -10.36 8.06
N ILE A 82 1.13 -10.66 7.57
CA ILE A 82 1.42 -11.88 6.83
C ILE A 82 1.25 -13.06 7.79
N ASP A 83 0.21 -13.85 7.57
CA ASP A 83 -0.09 -15.06 8.30
C ASP A 83 0.33 -16.26 7.44
N ALA A 84 1.39 -16.96 7.85
CA ALA A 84 1.88 -18.13 7.13
C ALA A 84 0.98 -19.37 7.29
N HIS A 85 0.18 -19.45 8.35
CA HIS A 85 -0.75 -20.55 8.58
C HIS A 85 -1.99 -20.40 7.71
N ASN A 86 -2.66 -19.26 7.81
CA ASN A 86 -3.87 -18.95 7.02
C ASN A 86 -3.54 -18.50 5.59
N ARG A 87 -2.27 -18.21 5.32
CA ARG A 87 -1.76 -17.76 4.03
C ARG A 87 -2.47 -16.48 3.57
N THR A 88 -2.57 -15.51 4.48
CA THR A 88 -3.24 -14.23 4.23
C THR A 88 -2.31 -13.05 4.49
N ALA A 89 -2.56 -11.93 3.83
CA ALA A 89 -1.95 -10.65 4.19
C ALA A 89 -2.85 -9.49 3.78
N HIS A 90 -2.64 -8.35 4.42
CA HIS A 90 -3.17 -7.08 3.95
C HIS A 90 -2.16 -6.42 3.00
N LEU A 91 -2.64 -5.58 2.09
CA LEU A 91 -1.81 -4.79 1.20
C LEU A 91 -2.19 -3.32 1.23
N GLY A 92 -1.22 -2.46 0.95
CA GLY A 92 -1.42 -1.02 0.91
C GLY A 92 -0.39 -0.34 0.03
N ILE A 93 -0.78 0.81 -0.51
CA ILE A 93 0.08 1.65 -1.34
C ILE A 93 -0.13 3.11 -0.97
N SER A 94 0.91 3.91 -1.13
CA SER A 94 0.82 5.37 -1.05
C SER A 94 1.73 5.97 -2.10
N LEU A 95 1.12 6.61 -3.10
CA LEU A 95 1.85 7.28 -4.17
C LEU A 95 2.02 8.77 -3.85
N ARG A 96 3.21 9.29 -4.17
CA ARG A 96 3.53 10.71 -4.08
C ARG A 96 2.56 11.53 -4.95
N PRO A 97 2.17 12.75 -4.55
CA PRO A 97 1.20 13.55 -5.28
C PRO A 97 1.47 13.68 -6.79
N GLY A 98 2.72 13.93 -7.19
CA GLY A 98 3.12 14.06 -8.61
C GLY A 98 3.04 12.77 -9.46
N HIS A 99 2.78 11.63 -8.82
CA HIS A 99 2.71 10.31 -9.44
C HIS A 99 1.29 9.74 -9.49
N ARG A 100 0.30 10.44 -8.92
CA ARG A 100 -1.11 10.03 -8.91
C ARG A 100 -1.78 10.28 -10.26
N GLY A 101 -2.86 9.54 -10.54
CA GLY A 101 -3.66 9.72 -11.77
C GLY A 101 -3.01 9.19 -13.06
N ARG A 102 -1.83 8.56 -12.98
CA ARG A 102 -1.03 8.09 -14.12
C ARG A 102 -1.10 6.56 -14.33
N GLY A 103 -2.07 5.89 -13.72
CA GLY A 103 -2.22 4.42 -13.79
C GLY A 103 -1.27 3.62 -12.89
N LEU A 104 -0.28 4.24 -12.25
CA LEU A 104 0.73 3.57 -11.42
C LEU A 104 0.14 2.79 -10.23
N ALA A 105 -1.01 3.23 -9.69
CA ALA A 105 -1.65 2.57 -8.55
C ALA A 105 -2.09 1.14 -8.88
N VAL A 106 -2.80 0.95 -10.01
CA VAL A 106 -3.27 -0.38 -10.46
C VAL A 106 -2.08 -1.31 -10.68
N ASP A 107 -1.05 -0.80 -11.37
CA ASP A 107 0.16 -1.58 -11.66
C ASP A 107 0.89 -1.98 -10.37
N THR A 108 1.00 -1.05 -9.40
CA THR A 108 1.60 -1.33 -8.09
C THR A 108 0.84 -2.42 -7.34
N VAL A 109 -0.50 -2.35 -7.30
CA VAL A 109 -1.34 -3.38 -6.63
C VAL A 109 -1.16 -4.73 -7.31
N ARG A 110 -1.13 -4.79 -8.65
CA ARG A 110 -0.90 -6.05 -9.38
C ARG A 110 0.46 -6.67 -9.08
N VAL A 111 1.53 -5.86 -9.03
CA VAL A 111 2.86 -6.35 -8.69
C VAL A 111 2.93 -6.84 -7.23
N LEU A 112 2.26 -6.16 -6.29
CA LEU A 112 2.10 -6.66 -4.92
C LEU A 112 1.33 -7.98 -4.87
N CYS A 113 0.28 -8.12 -5.69
CA CYS A 113 -0.49 -9.38 -5.78
C CYS A 113 0.39 -10.52 -6.31
N HIS A 114 1.18 -10.27 -7.35
CA HIS A 114 2.15 -11.22 -7.85
C HIS A 114 3.13 -11.64 -6.75
N TYR A 115 3.68 -10.68 -5.98
CA TYR A 115 4.54 -11.01 -4.85
C TYR A 115 3.84 -11.87 -3.79
N GLY A 116 2.63 -11.48 -3.36
CA GLY A 116 1.87 -12.23 -2.36
C GLY A 116 1.53 -13.65 -2.82
N PHE A 117 0.98 -13.81 -4.02
CA PHE A 117 0.50 -15.12 -4.48
C PHE A 117 1.59 -16.01 -5.07
N VAL A 118 2.52 -15.46 -5.85
CA VAL A 118 3.51 -16.25 -6.58
C VAL A 118 4.79 -16.44 -5.77
N VAL A 119 5.27 -15.38 -5.11
CA VAL A 119 6.54 -15.44 -4.36
C VAL A 119 6.33 -15.97 -2.94
N LEU A 120 5.33 -15.44 -2.22
CA LEU A 120 5.03 -15.88 -0.85
C LEU A 120 4.08 -17.07 -0.78
N GLY A 121 3.41 -17.41 -1.88
CA GLY A 121 2.46 -18.52 -1.90
C GLY A 121 1.24 -18.25 -1.02
N LEU A 122 0.80 -17.01 -0.87
CA LEU A 122 -0.42 -16.69 -0.11
C LEU A 122 -1.67 -17.22 -0.84
N HIS A 123 -2.73 -17.45 -0.08
CA HIS A 123 -4.04 -17.86 -0.56
C HIS A 123 -4.96 -16.66 -0.80
N ARG A 124 -4.83 -15.61 0.02
CA ARG A 124 -5.71 -14.44 -0.01
C ARG A 124 -4.94 -13.15 0.29
N LEU A 125 -5.29 -12.10 -0.43
CA LEU A 125 -4.89 -10.73 -0.12
C LEU A 125 -6.12 -9.89 0.18
N GLN A 126 -5.97 -8.97 1.12
CA GLN A 126 -7.02 -8.05 1.55
C GLN A 126 -6.52 -6.62 1.54
N LEU A 127 -7.43 -5.67 1.35
CA LEU A 127 -7.17 -4.28 1.69
C LEU A 127 -8.42 -3.59 2.20
N GLU A 128 -8.19 -2.63 3.07
CA GLU A 128 -9.20 -1.72 3.59
C GLU A 128 -8.92 -0.31 3.09
N THR A 129 -9.98 0.40 2.72
CA THR A 129 -9.86 1.81 2.36
C THR A 129 -11.13 2.56 2.70
N LEU A 130 -11.03 3.87 2.91
CA LEU A 130 -12.20 4.71 3.17
C LEU A 130 -13.23 4.55 2.05
N ALA A 131 -14.52 4.53 2.39
CA ALA A 131 -15.59 4.34 1.42
C ALA A 131 -15.63 5.46 0.35
N ASP A 132 -15.08 6.63 0.65
CA ASP A 132 -14.94 7.75 -0.29
C ASP A 132 -13.63 7.76 -1.09
N ASN A 133 -12.71 6.80 -0.85
CA ASN A 133 -11.45 6.69 -1.58
C ASN A 133 -11.63 6.05 -2.97
N THR A 134 -12.33 6.77 -3.84
CA THR A 134 -12.60 6.36 -5.22
C THR A 134 -11.33 5.97 -5.99
N PRO A 135 -10.18 6.67 -5.87
CA PRO A 135 -8.94 6.24 -6.53
C PRO A 135 -8.49 4.83 -6.14
N MET A 136 -8.48 4.51 -4.84
CA MET A 136 -8.05 3.18 -4.38
C MET A 136 -9.07 2.11 -4.73
N LEU A 137 -10.38 2.39 -4.61
CA LEU A 137 -11.44 1.46 -5.01
C LEU A 137 -11.32 1.09 -6.50
N ARG A 138 -11.04 2.06 -7.38
CA ARG A 138 -10.78 1.81 -8.81
C ARG A 138 -9.50 1.02 -9.03
N ALA A 139 -8.44 1.31 -8.26
CA ALA A 139 -7.17 0.60 -8.36
C ALA A 139 -7.33 -0.88 -7.99
N ALA A 140 -8.01 -1.15 -6.88
CA ALA A 140 -8.31 -2.49 -6.39
C ALA A 140 -9.19 -3.26 -7.39
N ALA A 141 -10.28 -2.66 -7.87
CA ALA A 141 -11.15 -3.29 -8.87
C ALA A 141 -10.39 -3.58 -10.18
N GLY A 142 -9.53 -2.66 -10.63
CA GLY A 142 -8.68 -2.87 -11.80
C GLY A 142 -7.63 -3.99 -11.61
N ALA A 143 -7.29 -4.33 -10.37
CA ALA A 143 -6.43 -5.46 -10.01
C ALA A 143 -7.21 -6.75 -9.72
N GLY A 144 -8.55 -6.74 -9.87
CA GLY A 144 -9.42 -7.92 -9.70
C GLY A 144 -10.02 -8.10 -8.31
N PHE A 145 -9.82 -7.15 -7.38
CA PHE A 145 -10.40 -7.24 -6.04
C PHE A 145 -11.93 -7.09 -6.07
N THR A 146 -12.58 -7.83 -5.18
CA THR A 146 -14.03 -7.76 -4.94
C THR A 146 -14.32 -7.09 -3.61
N VAL A 147 -15.39 -6.28 -3.55
CA VAL A 147 -15.89 -5.71 -2.29
C VAL A 147 -16.60 -6.80 -1.50
N GLU A 148 -16.18 -7.00 -0.24
CA GLU A 148 -16.73 -8.04 0.63
C GLU A 148 -17.55 -7.49 1.80
N GLY A 149 -17.37 -6.21 2.12
CA GLY A 149 -18.14 -5.59 3.18
C GLY A 149 -17.80 -4.13 3.44
N THR A 150 -18.56 -3.52 4.33
CA THR A 150 -18.36 -2.16 4.82
C THR A 150 -18.27 -2.18 6.35
N LEU A 151 -17.16 -1.67 6.88
CA LEU A 151 -16.99 -1.41 8.30
C LEU A 151 -17.57 -0.02 8.58
N ARG A 152 -18.72 0.02 9.25
CA ARG A 152 -19.41 1.28 9.53
C ARG A 152 -18.67 2.06 10.61
N ARG A 153 -18.34 3.32 10.33
CA ARG A 153 -17.71 4.26 11.27
C ARG A 153 -16.44 3.72 11.93
N SER A 154 -15.64 2.95 11.19
CA SER A 154 -14.43 2.29 11.72
C SER A 154 -13.19 3.20 11.72
N ALA A 155 -13.11 4.17 10.80
CA ALA A 155 -11.96 5.06 10.68
C ALA A 155 -12.23 6.44 11.28
N TRP A 156 -11.33 6.93 12.14
CA TRP A 156 -11.34 8.31 12.60
C TRP A 156 -10.54 9.19 11.64
N VAL A 157 -11.21 10.11 10.97
CA VAL A 157 -10.60 10.96 9.95
C VAL A 157 -11.09 12.39 10.13
N TYR A 158 -10.18 13.32 10.44
CA TYR A 158 -10.46 14.76 10.53
C TYR A 158 -11.70 15.14 11.34
N GLY A 159 -11.86 14.55 12.53
CA GLY A 159 -12.95 14.93 13.45
C GLY A 159 -14.25 14.15 13.28
N ALA A 160 -14.29 13.20 12.35
CA ALA A 160 -15.46 12.34 12.15
C ALA A 160 -15.05 10.87 12.01
N PHE A 161 -15.96 9.98 12.43
CA PHE A 161 -15.88 8.58 12.07
C PHE A 161 -16.51 8.36 10.69
N VAL A 162 -15.76 7.70 9.80
CA VAL A 162 -16.18 7.38 8.44
C VAL A 162 -16.13 5.88 8.20
N ASP A 163 -16.83 5.43 7.16
CA ASP A 163 -16.91 4.02 6.80
C ASP A 163 -15.65 3.58 6.01
N GLU A 164 -15.23 2.35 6.23
CA GLU A 164 -14.22 1.67 5.40
C GLU A 164 -14.86 0.55 4.60
N VAL A 165 -14.31 0.29 3.42
CA VAL A 165 -14.68 -0.83 2.56
C VAL A 165 -13.57 -1.87 2.65
N VAL A 166 -13.97 -3.13 2.85
CA VAL A 166 -13.08 -4.29 2.84
C VAL A 166 -13.14 -4.92 1.46
N LEU A 167 -11.97 -5.12 0.85
CA LEU A 167 -11.83 -5.76 -0.44
C LEU A 167 -10.91 -6.97 -0.34
N GLY A 168 -11.27 -8.06 -1.01
CA GLY A 168 -10.51 -9.31 -1.04
C GLY A 168 -10.18 -9.75 -2.47
N LEU A 169 -9.07 -10.49 -2.59
CA LEU A 169 -8.68 -11.20 -3.81
C LEU A 169 -8.10 -12.56 -3.42
N LEU A 170 -8.57 -13.61 -4.07
CA LEU A 170 -8.09 -14.98 -3.90
C LEU A 170 -7.04 -15.33 -4.96
N ALA A 171 -6.11 -16.21 -4.59
CA ALA A 171 -5.03 -16.65 -5.47
C ALA A 171 -5.53 -17.34 -6.76
N GLU A 172 -6.73 -17.91 -6.75
CA GLU A 172 -7.33 -18.53 -7.94
C GLU A 172 -7.89 -17.51 -8.94
N GLU A 173 -8.42 -16.40 -8.43
CA GLU A 173 -8.94 -15.28 -9.24
C GLU A 173 -7.78 -14.54 -9.92
N HIS A 174 -6.66 -14.37 -9.21
CA HIS A 174 -5.45 -13.77 -9.76
C HIS A 174 -4.87 -14.56 -10.95
N ARG A 175 -4.99 -15.89 -10.97
CA ARG A 175 -4.45 -16.74 -12.07
C ARG A 175 -5.24 -16.61 -13.37
N GLN A 176 -6.42 -16.00 -13.34
CA GLN A 176 -7.29 -15.83 -14.50
C GLN A 176 -7.07 -14.49 -15.23
N HIS A 177 -6.15 -13.67 -14.72
CA HIS A 177 -5.80 -12.33 -15.21
C HIS A 177 -4.31 -12.24 -15.59
#